data_AF-A0A969BWF1-F1
#
_entry.id   AF-A0A969BWF1-F1
#
_cell.length_a   1.000
_cell.length_b   1.000
_cell.length_c   1.000
_cell.angle_alpha   90.00
_cell.angle_beta   90.00
_cell.angle_gamma   90.00
#
_symmetry.space_group_name_H-M   'P 1'
#
loop_
_entity.id
_entity.type
_entity.pdbx_description
1 polymer ?
#
loop_
_entity_poly.entity_id
_entity_poly.type
_entity_poly.pdbx_seq_one_letter_code
_entity_poly.pdbx_strand_id
1 'polypeptide(L)'
;MGDTTANVMGRYGMISEAQAKTVKLLVPFLRRLGVDVAIRFPLAQGAAPIELRPAGGKIEAVANKAGDPLAQARLVATYDGNGVPSVAGLSSADLEALTGLSMAQLNLDPTMVKTMSELGIQHISLRTDKDGLLLGVNDKPLPSVVWNDQYLANGAELFTALNTYPEYAGLNDLVKQLLPSLQQANVELALRFPLAPGAQKVPSAVVPNL
;
A
#
# COMPACT_ATOMS: atom_id res chain seq x y z
N MET A 1 -23.57 -13.34 -13.70
CA MET A 1 -22.21 -13.87 -13.94
C MET A 1 -21.27 -12.69 -13.97
N GLY A 2 -20.55 -12.42 -12.88
CA GLY A 2 -19.69 -11.24 -12.75
C GLY A 2 -18.27 -11.53 -13.23
N ASP A 3 -17.70 -10.61 -14.00
CA ASP A 3 -16.31 -10.73 -14.44
C ASP A 3 -15.37 -10.73 -13.23
N THR A 4 -14.55 -11.78 -13.12
CA THR A 4 -13.58 -11.91 -12.02
C THR A 4 -12.39 -10.99 -12.27
N THR A 5 -11.78 -10.43 -11.23
CA THR A 5 -10.58 -9.57 -11.32
C THR A 5 -9.43 -10.22 -12.14
N ALA A 6 -9.35 -11.55 -12.13
CA ALA A 6 -8.41 -12.32 -12.95
C ALA A 6 -8.69 -12.24 -14.46
N ASN A 7 -9.96 -12.21 -14.88
CA ASN A 7 -10.35 -12.01 -16.29
C ASN A 7 -9.97 -10.60 -16.76
N VAL A 8 -10.13 -9.61 -15.88
CA VAL A 8 -9.75 -8.22 -16.16
C VAL A 8 -8.22 -8.15 -16.32
N MET A 9 -7.45 -8.66 -15.35
CA MET A 9 -5.98 -8.66 -15.42
C MET A 9 -5.41 -9.39 -16.65
N GLY A 10 -6.00 -10.51 -17.07
CA GLY A 10 -5.58 -11.27 -18.25
C GLY A 10 -5.89 -10.56 -19.59
N ARG A 11 -7.03 -9.87 -19.68
CA ARG A 11 -7.42 -9.14 -20.91
C ARG A 11 -6.56 -7.90 -21.19
N TYR A 12 -5.91 -7.34 -20.18
CA TYR A 12 -5.14 -6.10 -20.28
C TYR A 12 -3.63 -6.33 -20.14
N GLY A 13 -3.15 -7.57 -20.31
CA GLY A 13 -1.72 -7.88 -20.41
C GLY A 13 -0.90 -7.73 -19.11
N MET A 14 -1.55 -7.48 -17.97
CA MET A 14 -0.88 -7.41 -16.66
C MET A 14 -0.34 -8.77 -16.20
N ILE A 15 -0.97 -9.84 -16.67
CA ILE A 15 -0.53 -11.23 -16.52
C ILE A 15 -0.85 -11.97 -17.81
N SER A 16 -0.05 -12.97 -18.17
CA SER A 16 -0.32 -13.78 -19.37
C SER A 16 -1.66 -14.53 -19.24
N GLU A 17 -2.31 -14.91 -20.34
CA GLU A 17 -3.55 -15.71 -20.29
C GLU A 17 -3.39 -17.01 -19.48
N ALA A 18 -2.21 -17.63 -19.55
CA ALA A 18 -1.86 -18.79 -18.75
C ALA A 18 -1.84 -18.48 -17.24
N GLN A 19 -1.31 -17.31 -16.86
CA GLN A 19 -1.32 -16.82 -15.47
C GLN A 19 -2.73 -16.43 -15.03
N ALA A 20 -3.52 -15.76 -15.87
CA ALA A 20 -4.91 -15.40 -15.58
C ALA A 20 -5.78 -16.65 -15.33
N LYS A 21 -5.60 -17.69 -16.14
CA LYS A 21 -6.28 -18.99 -15.98
C LYS A 21 -5.87 -19.67 -14.67
N THR A 22 -4.58 -19.63 -14.33
CA THR A 22 -4.04 -20.18 -13.08
C THR A 22 -4.55 -19.41 -11.86
N VAL A 23 -4.53 -18.08 -11.89
CA VAL A 23 -5.09 -17.23 -10.82
C VAL A 23 -6.58 -17.50 -10.66
N LYS A 24 -7.35 -17.59 -11.75
CA LYS A 24 -8.79 -17.90 -11.70
C LYS A 24 -9.08 -19.28 -11.11
N LEU A 25 -8.21 -20.27 -11.38
CA LEU A 25 -8.30 -21.60 -10.79
C LEU A 25 -8.00 -21.57 -9.28
N LEU A 26 -7.05 -20.75 -8.86
CA LEU A 26 -6.60 -20.65 -7.47
C LEU A 26 -7.48 -19.72 -6.60
N VAL A 27 -8.14 -18.71 -7.17
CA VAL A 27 -8.99 -17.75 -6.42
C VAL A 27 -10.04 -18.42 -5.51
N PRO A 28 -10.79 -19.45 -5.93
CA PRO A 28 -11.72 -20.17 -5.06
C PRO A 28 -11.02 -20.92 -3.93
N PHE A 29 -9.81 -21.44 -4.16
CA PHE A 29 -8.99 -22.09 -3.14
C PHE A 29 -8.40 -21.08 -2.17
N LEU A 30 -7.81 -19.98 -2.66
CA LEU A 30 -7.27 -18.90 -1.83
C LEU A 30 -8.34 -18.23 -0.95
N ARG A 31 -9.59 -18.12 -1.43
CA ARG A 31 -10.72 -17.62 -0.63
C ARG A 31 -11.20 -18.61 0.44
N ARG A 32 -10.85 -19.89 0.32
CA ARG A 32 -11.21 -20.96 1.28
C ARG A 32 -10.04 -21.36 2.16
N LEU A 33 -8.81 -21.11 1.73
CA LEU A 33 -7.60 -21.36 2.46
C LEU A 33 -7.24 -20.10 3.26
N GLY A 34 -7.52 -20.11 4.56
CA GLY A 34 -6.68 -19.37 5.49
C GLY A 34 -5.33 -20.08 5.55
N VAL A 35 -4.46 -19.85 4.57
CA VAL A 35 -3.11 -20.43 4.60
C VAL A 35 -2.33 -19.72 5.71
N ASP A 36 -2.12 -20.42 6.82
CA ASP A 36 -1.21 -20.00 7.87
C ASP A 36 0.16 -20.60 7.58
N VAL A 37 1.10 -19.79 7.10
CA VAL A 37 2.48 -20.22 6.81
C VAL A 37 3.37 -19.81 7.97
N ALA A 38 3.79 -20.78 8.78
CA ALA A 38 4.77 -20.59 9.83
C ALA A 38 6.16 -21.05 9.36
N ILE A 39 7.07 -20.09 9.18
CA ILE A 39 8.49 -20.37 8.92
C ILE A 39 9.24 -20.25 10.24
N ARG A 40 9.84 -21.34 10.71
CA ARG A 40 10.68 -21.36 11.91
C ARG A 40 12.15 -21.32 11.52
N PHE A 41 12.86 -20.32 12.03
CA PHE A 41 14.31 -20.25 11.98
C PHE A 41 14.93 -20.90 13.24
N PRO A 42 16.20 -21.35 13.18
CA PRO A 42 16.93 -21.79 14.36
C PRO A 42 16.98 -20.69 15.43
N LEU A 43 16.84 -21.08 16.70
CA LEU A 43 16.88 -20.15 17.83
C LEU A 43 18.31 -19.61 18.02
N ALA A 44 18.43 -18.30 18.26
CA ALA A 44 19.67 -17.72 18.73
C ALA A 44 20.04 -18.27 20.12
N GLN A 45 21.34 -18.31 20.44
CA GLN A 45 21.83 -18.83 21.72
C GLN A 45 21.23 -18.01 22.88
N GLY A 46 20.52 -18.68 23.79
CA GLY A 46 19.87 -18.05 24.95
C GLY A 46 18.48 -17.47 24.70
N ALA A 47 17.94 -17.53 23.47
CA ALA A 47 16.59 -17.05 23.17
C ALA A 47 15.51 -18.09 23.52
N ALA A 48 14.41 -17.63 24.12
CA ALA A 48 13.24 -18.48 24.39
C ALA A 48 12.48 -18.79 23.09
N PRO A 49 11.91 -20.01 22.93
CA PRO A 49 11.07 -20.35 21.79
C PRO A 49 9.84 -19.44 21.70
N ILE A 50 9.60 -18.84 20.53
CA ILE A 50 8.36 -18.11 20.25
C ILE A 50 7.27 -19.11 19.85
N GLU A 51 6.15 -19.10 20.58
CA GLU A 51 5.02 -19.97 20.26
C GLU A 51 4.36 -19.58 18.93
N LEU A 52 3.98 -20.60 18.15
CA LEU A 52 3.24 -20.36 16.92
C LEU A 52 1.80 -19.99 17.24
N ARG A 53 1.24 -19.08 16.45
CA ARG A 53 -0.19 -18.80 16.51
C ARG A 53 -1.00 -20.08 16.27
N PRO A 54 -2.11 -20.30 16.98
CA PRO A 54 -3.04 -21.39 16.66
C PRO A 54 -3.56 -21.24 15.23
N ALA A 55 -3.51 -22.33 14.45
CA ALA A 55 -4.01 -22.35 13.08
C ALA A 55 -5.50 -21.94 13.03
N GLY A 56 -5.85 -20.99 12.17
CA GLY A 56 -7.21 -20.46 12.06
C GLY A 56 -7.60 -19.48 13.17
N GLY A 57 -6.66 -19.08 14.04
CA GLY A 57 -6.85 -17.96 14.95
C GLY A 57 -7.15 -16.68 14.17
N LYS A 58 -8.10 -15.88 14.65
CA LYS A 58 -8.33 -14.55 14.06
C LYS A 58 -7.03 -13.76 14.12
N ILE A 59 -6.72 -13.01 13.07
CA ILE A 59 -5.70 -11.96 13.19
C ILE A 59 -6.31 -10.94 14.14
N GLU A 60 -5.93 -11.03 15.41
CA GLU A 60 -6.29 -10.02 16.39
C GLU A 60 -5.52 -8.76 16.00
N ALA A 61 -6.20 -7.83 15.34
CA ALA A 61 -5.84 -6.44 15.45
C ALA A 61 -5.95 -6.11 16.93
N VAL A 62 -4.84 -6.24 17.65
CA VAL A 62 -4.76 -5.72 19.01
C VAL A 62 -4.93 -4.24 18.82
N ALA A 63 -6.13 -3.73 19.10
CA ALA A 63 -6.43 -2.32 18.99
C ALA A 63 -5.36 -1.60 19.81
N ASN A 64 -4.43 -0.94 19.13
CA ASN A 64 -3.41 -0.16 19.82
C ASN A 64 -4.17 0.86 20.66
N LYS A 65 -3.82 1.00 21.96
CA LYS A 65 -4.47 1.99 22.82
C LYS A 65 -4.46 3.31 22.07
N ALA A 66 -5.65 3.82 21.77
CA ALA A 66 -5.81 5.06 21.03
C ALA A 66 -5.16 6.19 21.85
N GLY A 67 -3.90 6.48 21.57
CA GLY A 67 -3.38 7.84 21.71
C GLY A 67 -3.93 8.62 20.53
N ASP A 68 -4.31 9.88 20.75
CA ASP A 68 -4.65 10.76 19.65
C ASP A 68 -3.48 10.80 18.66
N PRO A 69 -3.73 10.62 17.34
CA PRO A 69 -2.68 10.71 16.35
C PRO A 69 -2.00 12.07 16.46
N LEU A 70 -0.68 12.06 16.67
CA LEU A 70 0.10 13.29 16.85
C LEU A 70 0.10 14.17 15.58
N ALA A 71 -0.20 13.58 14.42
CA ALA A 71 -0.42 14.29 13.17
C ALA A 71 -1.40 13.53 12.26
N GLN A 72 -2.33 14.27 11.66
CA GLN A 72 -3.14 13.80 10.53
C GLN A 72 -2.69 14.53 9.28
N ALA A 73 -2.00 13.82 8.38
CA ALA A 73 -1.60 14.36 7.10
C ALA A 73 -2.53 13.80 6.01
N ARG A 74 -3.14 14.70 5.24
CA ARG A 74 -3.92 14.31 4.06
C ARG A 74 -3.34 14.95 2.81
N LEU A 75 -2.97 14.12 1.85
CA LEU A 75 -2.41 14.55 0.57
C LEU A 75 -3.26 14.01 -0.58
N VAL A 76 -3.62 14.89 -1.51
CA VAL A 76 -4.32 14.51 -2.73
C VAL A 76 -3.49 14.96 -3.93
N ALA A 77 -2.97 13.99 -4.68
CA ALA A 77 -2.26 14.23 -5.93
C ALA A 77 -3.18 13.88 -7.11
N THR A 78 -3.27 14.77 -8.09
CA THR A 78 -4.05 14.57 -9.32
C THR A 78 -3.10 14.48 -10.50
N TYR A 79 -3.08 13.32 -11.15
CA TYR A 79 -2.30 13.08 -12.36
C TYR A 79 -3.06 13.53 -13.61
N ASP A 80 -2.38 14.22 -14.50
CA ASP A 80 -2.86 14.52 -15.85
C ASP A 80 -2.61 13.35 -16.83
N GLY A 81 -3.04 13.50 -18.08
CA GLY A 81 -2.85 12.48 -19.12
C GLY A 81 -1.39 12.23 -19.50
N ASN A 82 -0.46 13.13 -19.13
CA ASN A 82 0.97 12.99 -19.35
C ASN A 82 1.69 12.41 -18.13
N GLY A 83 0.95 12.05 -17.07
CA GLY A 83 1.53 11.52 -15.85
C GLY A 83 2.20 12.55 -14.96
N VAL A 84 1.91 13.83 -15.13
CA VAL A 84 2.38 14.90 -14.25
C VAL A 84 1.40 15.06 -13.09
N PRO A 85 1.83 14.89 -11.82
CA PRO A 85 0.99 15.11 -10.67
C PRO A 85 0.85 16.59 -10.34
N SER A 86 -0.28 16.93 -9.74
CA SER A 86 -0.54 18.23 -9.11
C SER A 86 -1.12 18.05 -7.72
N VAL A 87 -0.68 18.90 -6.78
CA VAL A 87 -1.17 18.94 -5.39
C VAL A 87 -1.63 20.38 -5.12
N ALA A 88 -2.85 20.53 -4.62
CA ALA A 88 -3.44 21.86 -4.36
C ALA A 88 -3.38 22.83 -5.57
N GLY A 89 -3.38 22.28 -6.80
CA GLY A 89 -3.30 23.05 -8.04
C GLY A 89 -1.87 23.38 -8.51
N LEU A 90 -0.83 23.06 -7.74
CA LEU A 90 0.57 23.20 -8.14
C LEU A 90 1.06 21.90 -8.76
N SER A 91 1.60 21.95 -9.97
CA SER A 91 2.21 20.78 -10.62
C SER A 91 3.55 20.41 -9.96
N SER A 92 4.05 19.20 -10.20
CA SER A 92 5.40 18.82 -9.81
C SER A 92 6.47 19.77 -10.36
N ALA A 93 6.28 20.29 -11.57
CA ALA A 93 7.19 21.28 -12.18
C ALA A 93 7.14 22.63 -11.45
N ASP A 94 5.95 23.09 -11.04
CA ASP A 94 5.81 24.32 -10.25
C ASP A 94 6.47 24.17 -8.88
N LEU A 95 6.28 23.02 -8.22
CA LEU A 95 6.91 22.72 -6.94
C LEU A 95 8.44 22.65 -7.06
N GLU A 96 8.96 22.02 -8.11
CA GLU A 96 10.39 21.97 -8.39
C GLU A 96 10.98 23.37 -8.62
N ALA A 97 10.28 24.24 -9.35
CA ALA A 97 10.69 25.62 -9.55
C ALA A 97 10.70 26.43 -8.23
N LEU A 98 9.77 26.14 -7.31
CA LEU A 98 9.65 26.82 -6.02
C LEU A 98 10.68 26.33 -4.99
N THR A 99 10.93 25.01 -4.93
CA THR A 99 11.79 24.40 -3.90
C THR A 99 13.21 24.15 -4.37
N GLY A 100 13.46 24.17 -5.68
CA GLY A 100 14.73 23.76 -6.29
C GLY A 100 15.03 22.26 -6.16
N LEU A 101 14.05 21.46 -5.70
CA LEU A 101 14.19 20.01 -5.54
C LEU A 101 13.53 19.31 -6.72
N SER A 102 14.23 18.37 -7.33
CA SER A 102 13.65 17.65 -8.47
C SER A 102 12.46 16.81 -8.04
N MET A 103 11.34 16.98 -8.73
CA MET A 103 10.09 16.25 -8.51
C MET A 103 9.83 15.21 -9.61
N ALA A 104 10.79 15.03 -10.54
CA ALA A 104 10.65 14.14 -11.69
C ALA A 104 10.27 12.70 -11.31
N GLN A 105 10.72 12.22 -10.16
CA GLN A 105 10.40 10.90 -9.61
C GLN A 105 8.91 10.71 -9.23
N LEU A 106 8.14 11.80 -9.14
CA LEU A 106 6.70 11.75 -8.86
C LEU A 106 5.88 11.54 -10.14
N ASN A 107 6.49 11.77 -11.32
CA ASN A 107 5.81 11.59 -12.59
C ASN A 107 5.57 10.10 -12.87
N LEU A 108 4.40 9.78 -13.36
CA LEU A 108 4.06 8.44 -13.83
C LEU A 108 4.27 8.33 -15.33
N ASP A 109 4.56 7.13 -15.81
CA ASP A 109 4.57 6.86 -17.25
C ASP A 109 3.17 7.16 -17.85
N PRO A 110 3.05 7.92 -18.96
CA PRO A 110 1.76 8.22 -19.58
C PRO A 110 0.96 6.96 -19.95
N THR A 111 1.63 5.87 -20.32
CA THR A 111 1.02 4.56 -20.61
C THR A 111 0.38 3.98 -19.36
N MET A 112 1.02 4.14 -18.19
CA MET A 112 0.46 3.71 -16.91
C MET A 112 -0.81 4.50 -16.58
N VAL A 113 -0.80 5.83 -16.75
CA VAL A 113 -1.99 6.66 -16.51
C VAL A 113 -3.13 6.28 -17.45
N LYS A 114 -2.83 6.12 -18.74
CA LYS A 114 -3.79 5.66 -19.74
C LYS A 114 -4.40 4.31 -19.34
N THR A 115 -3.56 3.37 -18.91
CA THR A 115 -4.01 2.05 -18.45
C THR A 115 -4.94 2.17 -17.24
N MET A 116 -4.60 2.98 -16.24
CA MET A 116 -5.47 3.21 -15.08
C MET A 116 -6.83 3.79 -15.50
N SER A 117 -6.81 4.79 -16.39
CA SER A 117 -8.01 5.42 -16.93
C SER A 117 -8.88 4.39 -17.68
N GLU A 118 -8.30 3.60 -18.59
CA GLU A 118 -8.99 2.56 -19.35
C GLU A 118 -9.58 1.44 -18.48
N LEU A 119 -8.92 1.12 -17.35
CA LEU A 119 -9.44 0.21 -16.32
C LEU A 119 -10.55 0.83 -15.47
N GLY A 120 -10.91 2.10 -15.73
CA GLY A 120 -11.91 2.84 -14.97
C GLY A 120 -11.43 3.21 -13.56
N ILE A 121 -10.12 3.17 -13.30
CA ILE A 121 -9.52 3.58 -12.03
C ILE A 121 -9.42 5.10 -12.03
N GLN A 122 -10.18 5.73 -11.13
CA GLN A 122 -10.26 7.18 -10.98
C GLN A 122 -9.53 7.65 -9.72
N HIS A 123 -9.50 6.82 -8.67
CA HIS A 123 -8.75 7.11 -7.45
C HIS A 123 -8.16 5.84 -6.83
N ILE A 124 -6.92 5.95 -6.38
CA ILE A 124 -6.27 5.00 -5.49
C ILE A 124 -6.09 5.70 -4.15
N SER A 125 -6.53 5.08 -3.06
CA SER A 125 -6.35 5.60 -1.71
C SER A 125 -5.45 4.68 -0.90
N LEU A 126 -4.57 5.30 -0.13
CA LEU A 126 -3.73 4.68 0.87
C LEU A 126 -4.00 5.43 2.18
N ARG A 127 -4.43 4.70 3.20
CA ARG A 127 -4.58 5.22 4.55
C ARG A 127 -3.75 4.37 5.49
N THR A 128 -2.97 5.02 6.35
CA THR A 128 -2.30 4.37 7.47
C THR A 128 -2.91 4.91 8.77
N ASP A 129 -3.05 4.03 9.73
CA ASP A 129 -3.34 4.38 11.11
C ASP A 129 -2.58 3.45 12.07
N LYS A 130 -2.83 3.61 13.37
CA LYS A 130 -2.22 2.79 14.43
C LYS A 130 -2.50 1.29 14.29
N ASP A 131 -3.53 0.88 13.57
CA ASP A 131 -3.97 -0.52 13.44
C ASP A 131 -3.58 -1.13 12.08
N GLY A 132 -3.21 -0.31 11.08
CA GLY A 132 -2.77 -0.84 9.80
C GLY A 132 -2.68 0.12 8.63
N LEU A 133 -2.48 -0.48 7.46
CA LEU A 133 -2.49 0.11 6.14
C LEU A 133 -3.70 -0.40 5.35
N LEU A 134 -4.57 0.53 4.98
CA LEU A 134 -5.75 0.32 4.19
C LEU A 134 -5.53 0.86 2.78
N LEU A 135 -5.73 0.01 1.79
CA LEU A 135 -5.69 0.38 0.38
C LEU A 135 -7.11 0.39 -0.19
N GLY A 136 -7.36 1.28 -1.15
CA GLY A 136 -8.62 1.35 -1.86
C GLY A 136 -8.43 1.72 -3.33
N VAL A 137 -9.34 1.24 -4.17
CA VAL A 137 -9.47 1.64 -5.58
C VAL A 137 -10.91 2.05 -5.79
N ASN A 138 -11.14 3.27 -6.28
CA ASN A 138 -12.47 3.83 -6.47
C ASN A 138 -13.34 3.74 -5.20
N ASP A 139 -12.73 4.01 -4.04
CA ASP A 139 -13.30 3.89 -2.69
C ASP A 139 -13.78 2.48 -2.29
N LYS A 140 -13.43 1.45 -3.07
CA LYS A 140 -13.65 0.06 -2.70
C LYS A 140 -12.40 -0.44 -1.97
N PRO A 141 -12.53 -0.97 -0.74
CA PRO A 141 -11.39 -1.45 0.01
C PRO A 141 -10.73 -2.66 -0.67
N LEU A 142 -9.40 -2.65 -0.72
CA LEU A 142 -8.55 -3.77 -1.10
C LEU A 142 -8.08 -4.51 0.18
N PRO A 143 -7.41 -5.68 0.06
CA PRO A 143 -6.79 -6.32 1.21
C PRO A 143 -5.87 -5.35 1.97
N SER A 144 -6.00 -5.35 3.28
CA SER A 144 -5.26 -4.49 4.20
C SER A 144 -4.10 -5.23 4.85
N VAL A 145 -3.06 -4.49 5.21
CA VAL A 145 -2.02 -4.97 6.13
C VAL A 145 -2.39 -4.46 7.51
N VAL A 146 -2.53 -5.36 8.48
CA VAL A 146 -2.79 -4.99 9.88
C VAL A 146 -1.55 -5.20 10.71
N TRP A 147 -1.32 -4.32 11.67
CA TRP A 147 -0.19 -4.43 12.58
C TRP A 147 -0.57 -3.96 13.98
N ASN A 148 0.25 -4.35 14.94
CA ASN A 148 0.31 -3.75 16.27
C ASN A 148 1.78 -3.47 16.60
N ASP A 149 2.04 -2.94 17.79
CA ASP A 149 3.39 -2.55 18.20
C ASP A 149 4.38 -3.73 18.12
N GLN A 150 3.94 -4.92 18.53
CA GLN A 150 4.75 -6.13 18.49
C GLN A 150 5.04 -6.59 17.06
N TYR A 151 4.07 -6.51 16.15
CA TYR A 151 4.24 -6.95 14.76
C TYR A 151 5.18 -6.02 13.99
N LEU A 152 5.09 -4.71 14.23
CA LEU A 152 6.02 -3.72 13.67
C LEU A 152 7.44 -3.92 14.21
N ALA A 153 7.60 -4.11 15.53
CA ALA A 153 8.90 -4.38 16.15
C ALA A 153 9.54 -5.66 15.58
N ASN A 154 8.81 -6.77 15.55
CA ASN A 154 9.29 -8.03 14.98
C ASN A 154 9.65 -7.91 13.50
N GLY A 155 8.86 -7.15 12.72
CA GLY A 155 9.12 -6.91 11.31
C GLY A 155 10.40 -6.09 11.07
N ALA A 156 10.61 -5.04 11.86
CA ALA A 156 11.83 -4.23 11.80
C ALA A 156 13.07 -5.03 12.23
N GLU A 157 12.95 -5.83 13.29
CA GLU A 157 14.02 -6.73 13.74
C GLU A 157 14.37 -7.74 12.64
N LEU A 158 13.37 -8.40 12.05
CA LEU A 158 13.59 -9.33 10.94
C LEU A 158 14.26 -8.64 9.74
N PHE A 159 13.75 -7.46 9.35
CA PHE A 159 14.32 -6.68 8.24
C PHE A 159 15.80 -6.37 8.50
N THR A 160 16.13 -5.84 9.68
CA THR A 160 17.52 -5.50 10.03
C THR A 160 18.42 -6.72 10.17
N ALA A 161 17.90 -7.84 10.69
CA ALA A 161 18.64 -9.09 10.83
C ALA A 161 18.96 -9.76 9.48
N LEU A 162 18.08 -9.61 8.49
CA LEU A 162 18.31 -10.11 7.13
C LEU A 162 19.23 -9.17 6.32
N ASN A 163 19.34 -7.91 6.73
CA ASN A 163 20.01 -6.87 5.98
C ASN A 163 21.39 -6.54 6.58
N THR A 164 22.27 -7.54 6.61
CA THR A 164 23.56 -7.46 7.34
C THR A 164 24.70 -6.81 6.57
N TYR A 165 24.50 -6.46 5.29
CA TYR A 165 25.56 -5.87 4.48
C TYR A 165 25.81 -4.40 4.87
N PRO A 166 27.08 -3.95 4.96
CA PRO A 166 27.43 -2.60 5.41
C PRO A 166 26.76 -1.47 4.61
N GLU A 167 26.55 -1.67 3.31
CA GLU A 167 25.90 -0.72 2.40
C GLU A 167 24.45 -0.41 2.77
N TYR A 168 23.81 -1.26 3.58
CA TYR A 168 22.43 -1.06 4.03
C TYR A 168 22.30 -0.59 5.49
N ALA A 169 23.42 -0.30 6.17
CA ALA A 169 23.39 0.20 7.56
C ALA A 169 22.51 1.45 7.70
N GLY A 170 22.62 2.40 6.78
CA GLY A 170 21.79 3.62 6.79
C GLY A 170 20.28 3.34 6.61
N LEU A 171 19.93 2.33 5.82
CA LEU A 171 18.53 1.91 5.66
C LEU A 171 18.01 1.22 6.93
N ASN A 172 18.84 0.41 7.59
CA ASN A 172 18.50 -0.24 8.86
C ASN A 172 18.27 0.79 9.97
N ASP A 173 19.09 1.84 10.02
CA ASP A 173 18.94 2.93 10.98
C ASP A 173 17.68 3.75 10.69
N LEU A 174 17.39 4.04 9.42
CA LEU A 174 16.17 4.71 9.01
C LEU A 174 14.92 3.92 9.43
N VAL A 175 14.90 2.60 9.21
CA VAL A 175 13.77 1.74 9.63
C VAL A 175 13.55 1.81 11.14
N LYS A 176 14.62 1.72 11.94
CA LYS A 176 14.53 1.83 13.41
C LYS A 176 14.04 3.20 13.86
N GLN A 177 14.47 4.26 13.18
CA GLN A 177 14.10 5.63 13.51
C GLN A 177 12.65 5.96 13.13
N LEU A 178 12.17 5.44 12.01
CA LEU A 178 10.81 5.71 11.51
C LEU A 178 9.73 4.84 12.16
N LEU A 179 10.10 3.68 12.73
CA LEU A 179 9.16 2.73 13.33
C LEU A 179 8.21 3.38 14.37
N PRO A 180 8.69 4.19 15.32
CA PRO A 180 7.82 4.84 16.31
C PRO A 180 6.89 5.88 15.68
N SER A 181 7.33 6.56 14.61
CA SER A 181 6.53 7.56 13.90
C SER A 181 5.39 6.91 13.10
N LEU A 182 5.62 5.73 12.53
CA LEU A 182 4.57 4.97 11.83
C LEU A 182 3.42 4.57 12.76
N GLN A 183 3.70 4.35 14.04
CA GLN A 183 2.68 4.02 15.05
C GLN A 183 1.79 5.22 15.41
N GLN A 184 2.24 6.45 15.14
CA GLN A 184 1.61 7.68 15.60
C GLN A 184 1.11 8.57 14.45
N ALA A 185 1.43 8.22 13.20
CA ALA A 185 1.08 8.98 12.02
C ALA A 185 -0.16 8.41 11.33
N ASN A 186 -1.20 9.24 11.28
CA ASN A 186 -2.35 8.98 10.42
C ASN A 186 -2.11 9.71 9.09
N VAL A 187 -1.77 8.94 8.06
CA VAL A 187 -1.53 9.48 6.72
C VAL A 187 -2.61 8.99 5.79
N GLU A 188 -3.23 9.91 5.07
CA GLU A 188 -4.16 9.60 4.00
C GLU A 188 -3.65 10.19 2.69
N LEU A 189 -3.28 9.33 1.75
CA LEU A 189 -2.87 9.68 0.41
C LEU A 189 -3.94 9.24 -0.57
N ALA A 190 -4.36 10.15 -1.45
CA ALA A 190 -5.19 9.81 -2.60
C ALA A 190 -4.52 10.25 -3.90
N LEU A 191 -4.36 9.29 -4.80
CA LEU A 191 -3.94 9.52 -6.18
C LEU A 191 -5.18 9.53 -7.06
N ARG A 192 -5.35 10.58 -7.87
CA ARG A 192 -6.47 10.73 -8.79
C ARG A 192 -5.97 10.64 -10.23
N PHE A 193 -6.73 9.95 -11.07
CA PHE A 193 -6.41 9.72 -12.47
C PHE A 193 -7.48 10.29 -13.40
N PRO A 194 -7.14 10.60 -14.67
CA PRO A 194 -8.11 11.08 -15.65
C PRO A 194 -9.25 10.09 -15.90
N LEU A 195 -10.45 10.62 -16.14
CA LEU A 195 -11.61 9.81 -16.53
C LEU A 195 -11.38 9.20 -17.92
N ALA A 196 -11.80 7.94 -18.08
CA ALA A 196 -11.95 7.38 -19.42
C ALA A 196 -13.03 8.15 -20.19
N PRO A 197 -12.95 8.22 -21.53
CA PRO A 197 -13.97 8.84 -22.35
C PRO A 197 -15.36 8.28 -22.05
N GLY A 198 -16.31 9.16 -21.70
CA GLY A 198 -17.69 8.77 -21.38
C GLY A 198 -17.91 8.15 -20.00
N ALA A 199 -16.88 8.02 -19.15
CA ALA A 199 -17.02 7.50 -17.80
C ALA A 199 -17.66 8.53 -16.85
N GLN A 200 -18.55 8.07 -15.97
CA GLN A 200 -19.08 8.89 -14.88
C GLN A 200 -18.09 8.95 -13.72
N LYS A 201 -18.00 10.12 -13.09
CA LYS A 201 -17.13 10.33 -11.94
C LYS A 201 -17.59 9.48 -10.75
N VAL A 202 -16.69 8.70 -10.18
CA VAL A 202 -16.90 8.02 -8.90
C VAL A 202 -16.62 9.05 -7.80
N PRO A 203 -17.53 9.25 -6.83
CA PRO A 203 -17.27 10.10 -5.67
C PRO A 203 -16.03 9.59 -4.93
N SER A 204 -15.19 10.51 -4.44
CA SER A 204 -14.03 10.15 -3.62
C SER A 204 -14.27 10.56 -2.17
N ALA A 205 -14.08 9.64 -1.23
CA ALA A 205 -14.17 9.88 0.20
C ALA A 205 -13.00 10.72 0.75
N VAL A 206 -11.89 10.79 0.01
CA VAL A 206 -10.71 11.58 0.38
C VAL A 206 -10.79 12.97 -0.26
N VAL A 207 -11.01 13.99 0.57
CA VAL A 207 -11.07 15.41 0.18
C VAL A 207 -9.84 16.15 0.71
N PRO A 208 -9.16 16.99 -0.09
CA PRO A 208 -7.98 17.74 0.39
C PRO A 208 -8.29 18.51 1.67
N ASN A 209 -7.34 18.60 2.60
CA ASN A 209 -7.42 19.57 3.67
C ASN A 209 -7.10 20.94 3.05
N LEU A 210 -8.03 21.89 3.18
CA LEU A 210 -7.82 23.28 2.79
C LEU A 210 -6.85 23.95 3.76
#